data_AF-A0A3M0YW84-F1
#
_entry.id   AF-A0A3M0YW84-F1
#
_cell.length_a   1.000
_cell.length_b   1.000
_cell.length_c   1.000
_cell.angle_alpha   90.00
_cell.angle_beta   90.00
_cell.angle_gamma   90.00
#
_symmetry.space_group_name_H-M   'P 1'
#
loop_
_entity.id
_entity.type
_entity.pdbx_description
1 polymer ?
#
loop_
_entity_poly.entity_id
_entity_poly.type
_entity_poly.pdbx_seq_one_letter_code
_entity_poly.pdbx_strand_id
1 'polypeptide(L)'
;MQKHFFSCFSPTSVQVIITGLDMKNRRSAVVTNGKGYRLMKIPDSVLQLLTQHGIDEIEEVPFRGLSSSNGELGETYFFINDRELIAVSRLIGHPWELQKLPLAKLEEVNLKVDSPFLYLDLAGSGIPSINVKASILDEDKIRAFLTLLEERCESARTRYQEKRRSQIIQTGDNVSPEQLELTPQRGFFAAVYAMIQSDQDISEEELKLIENMADDPALPLQGLALLQEFGPEELFRKLGTLLNDQQKLCLMANLIEMAMVDGVVHSPEKRMLKLLKEILKLSDEEYEAIFNVLLIKNRRTVFLEEN
;
A
#
# COMPACT_ATOMS: atom_id res chain seq x y z
N MET A 1 0.49 46.35 9.31
CA MET A 1 1.63 45.50 8.93
C MET A 1 1.09 44.32 8.13
N GLN A 2 1.33 44.33 6.82
CA GLN A 2 0.70 43.48 5.82
C GLN A 2 1.49 42.19 5.59
N LYS A 3 0.72 41.14 5.30
CA LYS A 3 1.13 39.81 4.84
C LYS A 3 1.88 39.91 3.50
N HIS A 4 2.95 39.15 3.34
CA HIS A 4 3.60 38.94 2.04
C HIS A 4 2.86 37.88 1.24
N PHE A 5 2.27 38.33 0.12
CA PHE A 5 1.90 37.52 -1.04
C PHE A 5 3.17 37.18 -1.83
N PHE A 6 3.38 35.90 -2.17
CA PHE A 6 4.22 35.51 -3.31
C PHE A 6 3.31 35.17 -4.49
N SER A 7 3.55 35.86 -5.62
CA SER A 7 2.80 35.75 -6.86
C SER A 7 3.59 34.98 -7.93
N CYS A 8 2.90 34.07 -8.61
CA CYS A 8 3.06 33.69 -10.01
C CYS A 8 4.43 33.20 -10.50
N PHE A 9 4.61 31.87 -10.48
CA PHE A 9 5.21 31.17 -11.62
C PHE A 9 4.10 30.36 -12.31
N SER A 10 3.92 30.56 -13.62
CA SER A 10 2.97 29.82 -14.43
C SER A 10 3.38 28.34 -14.54
N PRO A 11 2.50 27.36 -14.28
CA PRO A 11 2.75 26.01 -14.75
C PRO A 11 2.49 26.01 -16.26
N THR A 12 3.50 25.73 -17.06
CA THR A 12 3.24 25.23 -18.42
C THR A 12 2.63 23.84 -18.22
N SER A 13 1.30 23.77 -18.10
CA SER A 13 0.56 22.54 -18.05
C SER A 13 0.76 21.80 -19.37
N VAL A 14 1.66 20.83 -19.36
CA VAL A 14 1.84 19.88 -20.45
C VAL A 14 0.64 18.95 -20.39
N GLN A 15 -0.38 19.19 -21.23
CA GLN A 15 -1.41 18.20 -21.49
C GLN A 15 -0.81 17.11 -22.38
N VAL A 16 -0.39 16.01 -21.77
CA VAL A 16 -0.17 14.76 -22.49
C VAL A 16 -1.56 14.20 -22.79
N ILE A 17 -2.03 14.35 -24.03
CA ILE A 17 -3.25 13.66 -24.48
C ILE A 17 -2.86 12.22 -24.77
N ILE A 18 -3.19 11.34 -23.84
CA ILE A 18 -2.95 9.91 -23.98
C ILE A 18 -4.20 9.32 -24.61
N THR A 19 -4.04 8.74 -25.79
CA THR A 19 -5.11 7.96 -26.43
C THR A 19 -4.76 6.49 -26.26
N GLY A 20 -5.64 5.74 -25.58
CA GLY A 20 -5.46 4.31 -25.34
C GLY A 20 -5.23 3.53 -26.63
N LEU A 21 -4.48 2.43 -26.52
CA LEU A 21 -4.11 1.56 -27.64
C LEU A 21 -5.23 0.53 -27.87
N ASP A 22 -6.09 0.76 -28.87
CA ASP A 22 -6.99 -0.29 -29.37
C ASP A 22 -6.18 -1.31 -30.19
N MET A 23 -5.86 -2.42 -29.54
CA MET A 23 -5.10 -3.54 -30.08
C MET A 23 -5.78 -4.20 -31.29
N LYS A 24 -7.11 -4.09 -31.43
CA LYS A 24 -7.87 -4.64 -32.57
C LYS A 24 -7.73 -3.78 -33.83
N ASN A 25 -7.44 -2.48 -33.68
CA ASN A 25 -7.36 -1.53 -34.79
C ASN A 25 -5.92 -1.15 -35.22
N ARG A 26 -4.87 -1.78 -34.65
CA ARG A 26 -3.45 -1.58 -35.03
C ARG A 26 -3.02 -0.11 -35.19
N ARG A 27 -3.57 0.80 -34.39
CA ARG A 27 -3.15 2.22 -34.45
C ARG A 27 -1.93 2.41 -33.55
N SER A 28 -0.85 2.92 -34.12
CA SER A 28 0.35 3.37 -33.42
C SER A 28 -0.02 4.31 -32.27
N ALA A 29 0.53 4.10 -31.06
CA ALA A 29 0.38 5.06 -29.97
C ALA A 29 1.01 6.41 -30.37
N VAL A 30 0.18 7.44 -30.51
CA VAL A 30 0.63 8.80 -30.83
C VAL A 30 0.83 9.55 -29.52
N VAL A 31 2.09 9.89 -29.20
CA VAL A 31 2.41 10.82 -28.11
C VAL A 31 2.71 12.18 -28.73
N THR A 32 1.78 13.12 -28.63
CA THR A 32 2.01 14.51 -29.09
C THR A 32 2.27 15.42 -27.90
N ASN A 33 3.54 15.74 -27.70
CA ASN A 33 3.93 17.06 -27.21
C ASN A 33 4.55 17.77 -28.41
N GLY A 34 4.29 19.06 -28.62
CA GLY A 34 4.68 19.83 -29.82
C GLY A 34 6.19 19.89 -30.18
N LYS A 35 7.03 19.02 -29.64
CA LYS A 35 8.37 18.65 -30.12
C LYS A 35 8.25 17.25 -30.73
N GLY A 36 8.30 17.13 -32.06
CA GLY A 36 8.03 15.88 -32.77
C GLY A 36 8.80 14.67 -32.22
N TYR A 37 8.09 13.78 -31.51
CA TYR A 37 8.62 12.50 -31.08
C TYR A 37 8.32 11.42 -32.12
N ARG A 38 9.30 10.54 -32.36
CA ARG A 38 9.17 9.40 -33.26
C ARG A 38 8.25 8.36 -32.61
N LEU A 39 7.19 7.93 -33.30
CA LEU A 39 6.31 6.84 -32.89
C LEU A 39 7.15 5.61 -32.52
N MET A 40 7.02 5.12 -31.28
CA MET A 40 7.65 3.86 -30.89
C MET A 40 6.89 2.74 -31.62
N LYS A 41 7.57 2.04 -32.52
CA LYS A 41 6.98 0.89 -33.21
C LYS A 41 7.06 -0.33 -32.28
N ILE A 42 5.92 -0.78 -31.78
CA ILE A 42 5.80 -2.02 -31.03
C ILE A 42 5.85 -3.18 -32.03
N PRO A 43 6.64 -4.24 -31.80
CA PRO A 43 6.67 -5.40 -32.68
C PRO A 43 5.31 -6.12 -32.71
N ASP A 44 4.88 -6.60 -33.88
CA ASP A 44 3.62 -7.36 -34.02
C ASP A 44 3.60 -8.61 -33.12
N SER A 45 4.76 -9.22 -32.88
CA SER A 45 4.92 -10.36 -31.97
C SER A 45 4.67 -10.02 -30.51
N VAL A 46 4.98 -8.80 -30.08
CA VAL A 46 4.65 -8.32 -28.72
C VAL A 46 3.14 -8.09 -28.61
N LEU A 47 2.53 -7.44 -29.61
CA LEU A 47 1.07 -7.24 -29.64
C LEU A 47 0.32 -8.58 -29.64
N GLN A 48 0.77 -9.55 -30.43
CA GLN A 48 0.19 -10.89 -30.46
C GLN A 48 0.30 -11.58 -29.09
N LEU A 49 1.44 -11.47 -28.41
CA LEU A 49 1.66 -12.06 -27.10
C LEU A 49 0.74 -11.46 -26.03
N LEU A 50 0.55 -10.14 -26.06
CA LEU A 50 -0.37 -9.44 -25.17
C LEU A 50 -1.81 -9.93 -25.37
N THR A 51 -2.29 -10.00 -26.62
CA THR A 51 -3.63 -10.54 -26.94
C THR A 51 -3.77 -12.02 -26.51
N GLN A 52 -2.74 -12.85 -26.70
CA GLN A 52 -2.76 -14.24 -26.22
C GLN A 52 -2.93 -14.36 -24.70
N HIS A 53 -2.48 -13.36 -23.94
CA HIS A 53 -2.60 -13.30 -22.48
C HIS A 53 -3.84 -12.53 -22.00
N GLY A 54 -4.79 -12.27 -22.90
CA GLY A 54 -6.06 -11.57 -22.62
C GLY A 54 -5.86 -10.10 -22.27
N ILE A 55 -4.74 -9.49 -22.69
CA ILE A 55 -4.48 -8.07 -22.50
C ILE A 55 -4.96 -7.36 -23.76
N ASP A 56 -6.25 -7.04 -23.75
CA ASP A 56 -6.94 -6.39 -24.88
C ASP A 56 -6.97 -4.86 -24.75
N GLU A 57 -6.76 -4.36 -23.53
CA GLU A 57 -6.74 -2.94 -23.21
C GLU A 57 -5.38 -2.57 -22.59
N ILE A 58 -4.69 -1.66 -23.28
CA ILE A 58 -3.49 -0.99 -22.78
C ILE A 58 -3.86 0.47 -22.71
N GLU A 59 -3.90 0.98 -21.48
CA GLU A 59 -4.29 2.36 -21.25
C GLU A 59 -3.18 3.31 -21.72
N GLU A 60 -1.92 2.90 -21.63
CA GLU A 60 -0.81 3.86 -21.60
C GLU A 60 0.46 3.44 -22.38
N VAL A 61 1.25 4.45 -22.74
CA VAL A 61 2.37 4.35 -23.70
C VAL A 61 3.48 3.46 -23.18
N PRO A 62 3.98 2.52 -24.00
CA PRO A 62 5.06 1.65 -23.57
C PRO A 62 6.40 2.37 -23.46
N PHE A 63 7.11 2.09 -22.38
CA PHE A 63 8.53 2.36 -22.28
C PHE A 63 9.31 1.14 -22.81
N ARG A 64 10.40 1.38 -23.56
CA ARG A 64 11.27 0.34 -24.12
C ARG A 64 12.62 0.33 -23.40
N GLY A 65 12.90 -0.77 -22.73
CA GLY A 65 14.22 -1.17 -22.27
C GLY A 65 15.14 -1.63 -23.40
N LEU A 66 16.43 -1.31 -23.25
CA LEU A 66 17.55 -1.77 -24.05
C LEU A 66 18.21 -3.05 -23.49
N SER A 67 17.57 -3.66 -22.49
CA SER A 67 17.93 -4.95 -21.91
C SER A 67 16.68 -5.79 -21.71
N SER A 68 16.87 -7.08 -21.48
CA SER A 68 15.82 -7.94 -20.90
C SER A 68 15.48 -7.50 -19.47
N SER A 69 14.43 -8.09 -18.89
CA SER A 69 13.90 -7.72 -17.57
C SER A 69 14.80 -8.15 -16.42
N ASN A 70 15.84 -8.94 -16.68
CA ASN A 70 16.89 -9.31 -15.75
C ASN A 70 18.21 -8.51 -15.97
N GLY A 71 18.20 -7.47 -16.81
CA GLY A 71 19.35 -6.62 -17.09
C GLY A 71 20.33 -7.17 -18.15
N GLU A 72 20.08 -8.36 -18.71
CA GLU A 72 20.92 -8.96 -19.75
C GLU A 72 20.67 -8.38 -21.15
N LEU A 73 21.51 -8.77 -22.12
CA LEU A 73 21.40 -8.29 -23.50
C LEU A 73 20.07 -8.75 -24.11
N GLY A 74 19.21 -7.78 -24.41
CA GLY A 74 17.84 -8.05 -24.79
C GLY A 74 17.04 -6.77 -24.99
N GLU A 75 15.72 -6.92 -24.92
CA GLU A 75 14.78 -5.82 -25.04
C GLU A 75 13.58 -6.07 -24.13
N THR A 76 13.02 -5.01 -23.57
CA THR A 76 11.82 -5.08 -22.72
C THR A 76 10.85 -3.99 -23.11
N TYR A 77 9.56 -4.29 -23.17
CA TYR A 77 8.48 -3.34 -23.33
C TYR A 77 7.60 -3.38 -22.09
N PHE A 78 7.33 -2.22 -21.50
CA PHE A 78 6.43 -2.12 -20.36
C PHE A 78 5.07 -1.61 -20.79
N PHE A 79 4.01 -2.13 -20.18
CA PHE A 79 2.64 -1.69 -20.36
C PHE A 79 1.96 -1.62 -18.99
N ILE A 80 1.06 -0.67 -18.80
CA ILE A 80 0.30 -0.55 -17.55
C ILE A 80 -1.18 -0.66 -17.90
N ASN A 81 -1.90 -1.43 -17.09
CA ASN A 81 -3.36 -1.37 -16.99
C ASN A 81 -3.76 -1.07 -15.53
N ASP A 82 -5.05 -1.01 -15.26
CA ASP A 82 -5.60 -0.79 -13.92
C ASP A 82 -5.08 -1.71 -12.79
N ARG A 83 -4.53 -2.90 -13.07
CA ARG A 83 -4.21 -3.90 -12.05
C ARG A 83 -2.75 -4.33 -12.04
N GLU A 84 -2.09 -4.29 -13.18
CA GLU A 84 -0.81 -4.94 -13.42
C GLU A 84 0.10 -4.03 -14.25
N LEU A 85 1.37 -4.02 -13.85
CA LEU A 85 2.47 -3.69 -14.75
C LEU A 85 2.82 -4.94 -15.55
N ILE A 86 2.83 -4.82 -16.86
CA ILE A 86 3.16 -5.92 -17.78
C ILE A 86 4.53 -5.62 -18.40
N ALA A 87 5.47 -6.54 -18.23
CA ALA A 87 6.77 -6.49 -18.90
C ALA A 87 6.84 -7.59 -19.96
N VAL A 88 6.97 -7.20 -21.23
CA VAL A 88 7.22 -8.13 -22.34
C VAL A 88 8.69 -8.03 -22.69
N SER A 89 9.44 -9.09 -22.38
CA SER A 89 10.89 -9.10 -22.43
C SER A 89 11.43 -10.23 -23.28
N ARG A 90 12.65 -10.08 -23.81
CA ARG A 90 13.40 -11.18 -24.43
C ARG A 90 14.90 -10.96 -24.28
N LEU A 91 15.63 -12.06 -24.28
CA LEU A 91 17.06 -12.07 -24.59
C LEU A 91 17.29 -12.02 -26.10
N ILE A 92 18.46 -11.56 -26.55
CA ILE A 92 18.82 -11.58 -27.97
C ILE A 92 18.80 -13.02 -28.49
N GLY A 93 18.02 -13.27 -29.54
CA GLY A 93 17.87 -14.60 -30.15
C GLY A 93 16.84 -15.50 -29.48
N HIS A 94 16.18 -15.02 -28.41
CA HIS A 94 15.14 -15.77 -27.69
C HIS A 94 13.73 -15.23 -28.01
N PRO A 95 12.68 -16.06 -27.79
CA PRO A 95 11.30 -15.61 -27.92
C PRO A 95 10.94 -14.54 -26.88
N TRP A 96 9.84 -13.84 -27.13
CA TRP A 96 9.26 -12.92 -26.15
C TRP A 96 8.61 -13.69 -25.00
N GLU A 97 8.83 -13.20 -23.80
CA GLU A 97 8.24 -13.66 -22.56
C GLU A 97 7.44 -12.52 -21.93
N LEU A 98 6.34 -12.86 -21.27
CA LEU A 98 5.46 -11.88 -20.63
C LEU A 98 5.45 -12.12 -19.12
N GLN A 99 5.73 -11.06 -18.36
CA GLN A 99 5.66 -11.03 -16.91
C GLN A 99 4.58 -10.04 -16.49
N LYS A 100 3.71 -10.45 -15.57
CA LYS A 100 2.67 -9.61 -14.96
C LYS A 100 3.05 -9.34 -13.51
N LEU A 101 3.16 -8.07 -13.16
CA LEU A 101 3.51 -7.59 -11.82
C LEU A 101 2.28 -6.89 -11.26
N PRO A 102 1.58 -7.49 -10.28
CA PRO A 102 0.46 -6.84 -9.61
C PRO A 102 0.89 -5.49 -9.01
N LEU A 103 0.21 -4.41 -9.40
CA LEU A 103 0.56 -3.05 -8.96
C LEU A 103 0.46 -2.89 -7.44
N ALA A 104 -0.50 -3.59 -6.81
CA ALA A 104 -0.67 -3.59 -5.36
C ALA A 104 0.51 -4.21 -4.59
N LYS A 105 1.36 -4.99 -5.27
CA LYS A 105 2.53 -5.68 -4.68
C LYS A 105 3.85 -5.05 -5.06
N LEU A 106 3.86 -4.03 -5.92
CA LEU A 106 5.08 -3.32 -6.28
C LEU A 106 5.42 -2.35 -5.15
N GLU A 107 6.63 -2.40 -4.61
CA GLU A 107 7.03 -1.63 -3.41
C GLU A 107 8.21 -0.71 -3.71
N GLU A 108 9.16 -1.19 -4.51
CA GLU A 108 10.36 -0.46 -4.87
C GLU A 108 10.34 -0.12 -6.36
N VAL A 109 10.47 1.17 -6.67
CA VAL A 109 10.58 1.70 -8.02
C VAL A 109 11.75 2.69 -8.02
N ASN A 110 12.90 2.24 -8.50
CA ASN A 110 14.15 2.99 -8.44
C ASN A 110 14.67 3.31 -9.84
N LEU A 111 14.97 4.58 -10.10
CA LEU A 111 15.61 5.03 -11.33
C LEU A 111 17.01 5.54 -11.03
N LYS A 112 18.03 4.79 -11.46
CA LYS A 112 19.43 5.22 -11.38
C LYS A 112 19.87 5.82 -12.71
N VAL A 113 20.41 7.04 -12.66
CA VAL A 113 20.97 7.74 -13.82
C VAL A 113 22.48 7.52 -13.86
N ASP A 114 22.98 6.97 -14.96
CA ASP A 114 24.42 6.73 -15.18
C ASP A 114 24.73 6.87 -16.67
N SER A 115 24.99 8.11 -17.07
CA SER A 115 25.11 8.53 -18.47
C SER A 115 26.12 7.69 -19.26
N PRO A 116 25.77 7.22 -20.47
CA PRO A 116 24.61 7.62 -21.29
C PRO A 116 23.34 6.79 -21.06
N PHE A 117 23.27 6.05 -19.96
CA PHE A 117 22.19 5.12 -19.67
C PHE A 117 21.40 5.48 -18.41
N LEU A 118 20.27 4.84 -18.27
CA LEU A 118 19.45 4.82 -17.06
C LEU A 118 19.21 3.35 -16.70
N TYR A 119 19.00 3.06 -15.42
CA TYR A 119 18.67 1.74 -14.93
C TYR A 119 17.40 1.85 -14.09
N LEU A 120 16.37 1.10 -14.48
CA LEU A 120 15.10 1.00 -13.79
C LEU A 120 15.09 -0.33 -13.02
N ASP A 121 14.98 -0.22 -11.70
CA ASP A 121 14.84 -1.34 -10.78
C ASP A 121 13.43 -1.35 -10.20
N LEU A 122 12.74 -2.47 -10.34
CA LEU A 122 11.38 -2.69 -9.85
C LEU A 122 11.38 -3.93 -8.97
N ALA A 123 10.87 -3.83 -7.74
CA ALA A 123 10.75 -4.97 -6.83
C ALA A 123 9.52 -4.85 -5.94
N GLY A 124 9.14 -5.97 -5.34
CA GLY A 124 7.99 -6.03 -4.45
C GLY A 124 7.77 -7.39 -3.83
N SER A 125 6.88 -7.48 -2.84
CA SER A 125 6.66 -8.70 -2.09
C SER A 125 6.04 -9.82 -2.94
N GLY A 126 6.77 -10.92 -3.06
CA GLY A 126 6.32 -12.12 -3.76
C GLY A 126 6.20 -11.96 -5.28
N ILE A 127 6.87 -10.95 -5.87
CA ILE A 127 6.97 -10.77 -7.32
C ILE A 127 8.45 -10.78 -7.77
N PRO A 128 8.76 -11.25 -8.99
CA PRO A 128 10.13 -11.20 -9.51
C PRO A 128 10.63 -9.75 -9.63
N SER A 129 11.88 -9.50 -9.24
CA SER A 129 12.54 -8.22 -9.48
C SER A 129 12.78 -8.01 -10.98
N ILE A 130 12.57 -6.80 -11.47
CA ILE A 130 12.92 -6.38 -12.83
C ILE A 130 14.03 -5.34 -12.78
N ASN A 131 15.10 -5.58 -13.53
CA ASN A 131 16.17 -4.63 -13.79
C ASN A 131 16.21 -4.36 -15.29
N VAL A 132 16.03 -3.11 -15.71
CA VAL A 132 16.05 -2.72 -17.11
C VAL A 132 16.94 -1.52 -17.37
N LYS A 133 17.84 -1.66 -18.33
CA LYS A 133 18.67 -0.58 -18.87
C LYS A 133 17.90 0.20 -19.93
N ALA A 134 18.02 1.53 -19.92
CA ALA A 134 17.40 2.44 -20.87
C ALA A 134 18.38 3.47 -21.43
N SER A 135 17.98 4.14 -22.51
CA SER A 135 18.68 5.30 -23.05
C SER A 135 18.38 6.54 -22.23
N ILE A 136 19.39 7.35 -21.89
CA ILE A 136 19.17 8.66 -21.25
C ILE A 136 18.34 9.62 -22.11
N LEU A 137 18.29 9.39 -23.43
CA LEU A 137 17.44 10.18 -24.35
C LEU A 137 15.94 9.95 -24.11
N ASP A 138 15.57 8.89 -23.39
CA ASP A 138 14.19 8.59 -23.02
C ASP A 138 13.87 8.97 -21.56
N GLU A 139 14.75 9.70 -20.87
CA GLU A 139 14.58 10.06 -19.45
C GLU A 139 13.22 10.71 -19.15
N ASP A 140 12.83 11.74 -19.91
CA ASP A 140 11.55 12.43 -19.71
C ASP A 140 10.35 11.47 -19.82
N LYS A 141 10.42 10.49 -20.73
CA LYS A 141 9.36 9.50 -20.92
C LYS A 141 9.33 8.50 -19.78
N ILE A 142 10.50 8.05 -19.33
CA ILE A 142 10.62 7.12 -18.21
C ILE A 142 10.09 7.79 -16.94
N ARG A 143 10.45 9.05 -16.69
CA ARG A 143 9.93 9.80 -15.53
C ARG A 143 8.42 9.94 -15.58
N ALA A 144 7.85 10.31 -16.73
CA ALA A 144 6.40 10.37 -16.89
C ALA A 144 5.72 9.01 -16.66
N PHE A 145 6.33 7.93 -17.16
CA PHE A 145 5.88 6.57 -16.93
C PHE A 145 5.93 6.18 -15.44
N LEU A 146 6.98 6.57 -14.71
CA LEU A 146 7.12 6.27 -13.28
C LEU A 146 6.11 7.03 -12.43
N THR A 147 5.85 8.32 -12.72
CA THR A 147 4.80 9.08 -12.03
C THR A 147 3.44 8.41 -12.20
N LEU A 148 3.09 8.02 -13.42
CA LEU A 148 1.86 7.27 -13.68
C LEU A 148 1.85 5.92 -12.94
N LEU A 149 2.96 5.18 -12.96
CA LEU A 149 3.07 3.90 -12.27
C LEU A 149 2.83 4.06 -10.77
N GLU A 150 3.38 5.09 -10.15
CA GLU A 150 3.18 5.42 -8.73
C GLU A 150 1.69 5.70 -8.43
N GLU A 151 1.03 6.57 -9.18
CA GLU A 151 -0.40 6.89 -9.03
C GLU A 151 -1.29 5.63 -9.14
N ARG A 152 -0.94 4.73 -10.07
CA ARG A 152 -1.67 3.48 -10.28
C ARG A 152 -1.37 2.44 -9.21
N CYS A 153 -0.15 2.38 -8.69
CA CYS A 153 0.20 1.54 -7.54
C CYS A 153 -0.60 1.96 -6.31
N GLU A 154 -0.67 3.26 -6.01
CA GLU A 154 -1.47 3.79 -4.91
C GLU A 154 -2.95 3.40 -5.06
N SER A 155 -3.54 3.68 -6.21
CA SER A 155 -4.93 3.32 -6.52
C SER A 155 -5.20 1.80 -6.46
N ALA A 156 -4.22 0.97 -6.83
CA ALA A 156 -4.32 -0.49 -6.74
C ALA A 156 -4.21 -0.99 -5.30
N ARG A 157 -3.34 -0.40 -4.48
CA ARG A 157 -3.20 -0.71 -3.05
C ARG A 157 -4.48 -0.37 -2.29
N THR A 158 -5.07 0.81 -2.51
CA THR A 158 -6.35 1.19 -1.89
C THR A 158 -7.45 0.18 -2.23
N ARG A 159 -7.63 -0.18 -3.51
CA ARG A 159 -8.64 -1.19 -3.90
C ARG A 159 -8.37 -2.57 -3.30
N TYR A 160 -7.10 -2.96 -3.21
CA TYR A 160 -6.70 -4.22 -2.58
C TYR A 160 -7.04 -4.23 -1.08
N GLN A 161 -6.73 -3.14 -0.38
CA GLN A 161 -7.08 -2.94 1.03
C GLN A 161 -8.60 -2.97 1.24
N GLU A 162 -9.38 -2.23 0.45
CA GLU A 162 -10.85 -2.21 0.51
C GLU A 162 -11.46 -3.61 0.30
N LYS A 163 -10.95 -4.37 -0.68
CA LYS A 163 -11.40 -5.73 -0.95
C LYS A 163 -11.06 -6.67 0.20
N ARG A 164 -9.83 -6.60 0.73
CA ARG A 164 -9.40 -7.42 1.88
C ARG A 164 -10.21 -7.08 3.12
N ARG A 165 -10.44 -5.79 3.39
CA ARG A 165 -11.34 -5.31 4.45
C ARG A 165 -12.75 -5.88 4.30
N SER A 166 -13.32 -5.83 3.10
CA SER A 166 -14.65 -6.39 2.83
C SER A 166 -14.71 -7.90 3.10
N GLN A 167 -13.65 -8.64 2.74
CA GLN A 167 -13.54 -10.07 3.03
C GLN A 167 -13.42 -10.35 4.53
N ILE A 168 -12.64 -9.58 5.27
CA ILE A 168 -12.50 -9.72 6.71
C ILE A 168 -13.83 -9.45 7.41
N ILE A 169 -14.52 -8.37 7.03
CA ILE A 169 -15.87 -8.04 7.55
C ILE A 169 -16.85 -9.17 7.24
N GLN A 170 -16.92 -9.63 5.99
CA GLN A 170 -17.78 -10.77 5.61
C GLN A 170 -17.42 -12.04 6.38
N THR A 171 -16.14 -12.27 6.66
CA THR A 171 -15.69 -13.43 7.43
C THR A 171 -16.11 -13.31 8.90
N GLY A 172 -16.02 -12.11 9.48
CA GLY A 172 -16.57 -11.79 10.80
C GLY A 172 -18.07 -12.00 10.87
N ASP A 173 -18.83 -11.53 9.87
CA ASP A 173 -20.29 -11.72 9.78
C ASP A 173 -20.69 -13.20 9.72
N ASN A 174 -19.84 -14.06 9.15
CA ASN A 174 -20.06 -15.51 9.11
C ASN A 174 -19.85 -16.19 10.48
N VAL A 175 -19.25 -15.48 11.45
CA VAL A 175 -19.13 -15.96 12.83
C VAL A 175 -20.37 -15.53 13.59
N SER A 176 -21.26 -16.48 13.92
CA SER A 176 -22.51 -16.20 14.65
C SER A 176 -22.22 -15.59 16.04
N PRO A 177 -22.57 -14.31 16.29
CA PRO A 177 -22.28 -13.63 17.56
C PRO A 177 -23.17 -14.15 18.71
N GLU A 178 -24.38 -14.60 18.39
CA GLU A 178 -25.38 -15.12 19.34
C GLU A 178 -24.89 -16.33 20.17
N GLN A 179 -23.80 -16.97 19.74
CA GLN A 179 -23.16 -18.11 20.41
C GLN A 179 -21.78 -17.78 20.98
N LEU A 180 -21.27 -16.56 20.76
CA LEU A 180 -19.97 -16.13 21.21
C LEU A 180 -20.06 -15.46 22.59
N GLU A 181 -19.59 -16.16 23.61
CA GLU A 181 -19.38 -15.54 24.92
C GLU A 181 -18.24 -14.50 24.85
N LEU A 182 -18.49 -13.30 25.41
CA LEU A 182 -17.46 -12.28 25.60
C LEU A 182 -16.50 -12.74 26.70
N THR A 183 -15.31 -13.19 26.30
CA THR A 183 -14.20 -13.53 27.19
C THR A 183 -13.14 -12.43 27.19
N PRO A 184 -12.23 -12.36 28.19
CA PRO A 184 -11.14 -11.39 28.20
C PRO A 184 -10.29 -11.40 26.91
N GLN A 185 -9.99 -12.59 26.38
CA GLN A 185 -9.16 -12.74 25.18
C GLN A 185 -9.87 -12.28 23.91
N ARG A 186 -11.16 -12.63 23.73
CA ARG A 186 -11.94 -12.15 22.58
C ARG A 186 -12.21 -10.65 22.68
N GLY A 187 -12.47 -10.18 23.89
CA GLY A 187 -12.65 -8.78 24.21
C GLY A 187 -11.42 -7.92 23.91
N PHE A 188 -10.22 -8.46 24.15
CA PHE A 188 -8.96 -7.84 23.75
C PHE A 188 -8.92 -7.60 22.23
N PHE A 189 -9.14 -8.64 21.41
CA PHE A 189 -9.14 -8.50 19.96
C PHE A 189 -10.25 -7.59 19.44
N ALA A 190 -11.43 -7.64 20.07
CA ALA A 190 -12.54 -6.73 19.74
C ALA A 190 -12.15 -5.26 19.95
N ALA A 191 -11.42 -4.96 21.04
CA ALA A 191 -10.92 -3.60 21.30
C ALA A 191 -9.78 -3.19 20.37
N VAL A 192 -8.89 -4.11 19.99
CA VAL A 192 -7.84 -3.85 18.98
C VAL A 192 -8.47 -3.51 17.62
N TYR A 193 -9.48 -4.26 17.17
CA TYR A 193 -10.21 -3.93 15.95
C TYR A 193 -10.94 -2.58 16.03
N ALA A 194 -11.52 -2.24 17.19
CA ALA A 194 -12.17 -0.96 17.37
C ALA A 194 -11.19 0.21 17.20
N MET A 195 -9.95 0.03 17.68
CA MET A 195 -8.88 1.01 17.57
C MET A 195 -8.45 1.22 16.11
N ILE A 196 -8.16 0.13 15.41
CA ILE A 196 -7.69 0.16 14.02
C ILE A 196 -8.81 0.60 13.06
N GLN A 197 -10.10 0.45 13.42
CA GLN A 197 -11.21 0.97 12.61
C GLN A 197 -11.51 2.47 12.85
N SER A 198 -10.79 3.13 13.77
CA SER A 198 -11.20 4.44 14.29
C SER A 198 -11.06 5.60 13.30
N ASP A 199 -10.17 5.49 12.32
CA ASP A 199 -9.91 6.47 11.25
C ASP A 199 -10.48 6.02 9.88
N GLN A 200 -11.16 4.88 9.85
CA GLN A 200 -11.76 4.24 8.67
C GLN A 200 -10.75 3.70 7.64
N ASP A 201 -9.46 3.75 7.93
CA ASP A 201 -8.42 3.13 7.10
C ASP A 201 -7.76 2.00 7.89
N ILE A 202 -7.48 0.87 7.24
CA ILE A 202 -6.81 -0.24 7.92
C ILE A 202 -5.64 -0.65 7.04
N SER A 203 -4.43 -0.35 7.50
CA SER A 203 -3.20 -0.70 6.81
C SER A 203 -2.94 -2.22 6.84
N GLU A 204 -2.11 -2.69 5.91
CA GLU A 204 -1.71 -4.10 5.89
C GLU A 204 -0.81 -4.44 7.09
N GLU A 205 -0.05 -3.45 7.56
CA GLU A 205 0.80 -3.50 8.73
C GLU A 205 -0.02 -3.73 10.01
N GLU A 206 -1.12 -3.01 10.18
CA GLU A 206 -2.02 -3.17 11.33
C GLU A 206 -2.72 -4.54 11.33
N LEU A 207 -3.18 -5.01 10.17
CA LEU A 207 -3.75 -6.36 10.05
C LEU A 207 -2.73 -7.44 10.38
N LYS A 208 -1.50 -7.32 9.86
CA LYS A 208 -0.41 -8.24 10.18
C LYS A 208 -0.09 -8.21 11.67
N LEU A 209 -0.15 -7.03 12.31
CA LEU A 209 0.10 -6.95 13.73
C LEU A 209 -0.97 -7.72 14.52
N ILE A 210 -2.26 -7.53 14.20
CA ILE A 210 -3.35 -8.33 14.81
C ILE A 210 -3.12 -9.83 14.60
N GLU A 211 -2.82 -10.24 13.37
CA GLU A 211 -2.57 -11.65 13.02
C GLU A 211 -1.40 -12.23 13.82
N ASN A 212 -0.33 -11.45 14.05
CA ASN A 212 0.83 -11.87 14.83
C ASN A 212 0.59 -11.89 16.35
N MET A 213 -0.43 -11.17 16.84
CA MET A 213 -0.78 -11.15 18.26
C MET A 213 -1.61 -12.37 18.68
N ALA A 214 -2.19 -13.11 17.74
CA ALA A 214 -3.06 -14.24 18.01
C ALA A 214 -2.37 -15.58 17.74
N ASP A 215 -2.37 -16.47 18.74
CA ASP A 215 -1.95 -17.87 18.53
C ASP A 215 -2.95 -18.65 17.67
N ASP A 216 -4.25 -18.31 17.78
CA ASP A 216 -5.34 -18.88 17.01
C ASP A 216 -5.89 -17.83 16.02
N PRO A 217 -5.82 -18.06 14.70
CA PRO A 217 -6.30 -17.11 13.69
C PRO A 217 -7.81 -16.86 13.76
N ALA A 218 -8.58 -17.70 14.46
CA ALA A 218 -10.01 -17.46 14.66
C ALA A 218 -10.31 -16.39 15.73
N LEU A 219 -9.39 -16.12 16.67
CA LEU A 219 -9.62 -15.18 17.77
C LEU A 219 -9.82 -13.73 17.32
N PRO A 220 -8.99 -13.18 16.40
CA PRO A 220 -9.26 -11.87 15.81
C PRO A 220 -10.66 -11.76 15.20
N LEU A 221 -11.05 -12.75 14.40
CA LEU A 221 -12.35 -12.75 13.71
C LEU A 221 -13.53 -12.84 14.68
N GLN A 222 -13.40 -13.61 15.76
CA GLN A 222 -14.40 -13.64 16.84
C GLN A 222 -14.49 -12.30 17.58
N GLY A 223 -13.36 -11.64 17.80
CA GLY A 223 -13.32 -10.29 18.38
C GLY A 223 -14.04 -9.27 17.48
N LEU A 224 -13.82 -9.33 16.17
CA LEU A 224 -14.51 -8.49 15.20
C LEU A 224 -16.04 -8.72 15.23
N ALA A 225 -16.49 -9.97 15.27
CA ALA A 225 -17.91 -10.30 15.37
C ALA A 225 -18.56 -9.72 16.63
N LEU A 226 -17.88 -9.81 17.79
CA LEU A 226 -18.36 -9.20 19.04
C LEU A 226 -18.38 -7.67 18.99
N LEU A 227 -17.41 -7.05 18.32
CA LEU A 227 -17.41 -5.60 18.08
C LEU A 227 -18.59 -5.17 17.21
N GLN A 228 -18.92 -5.94 16.17
CA GLN A 228 -20.07 -5.67 15.30
C GLN A 228 -21.40 -5.85 16.05
N GLU A 229 -21.49 -6.84 16.95
CA GLU A 229 -22.67 -7.09 17.77
C GLU A 229 -22.93 -5.97 18.78
N PHE A 230 -21.93 -5.61 19.59
CA PHE A 230 -22.12 -4.66 20.69
C PHE A 230 -21.89 -3.20 20.27
N GLY A 231 -21.11 -2.96 19.22
CA GLY A 231 -20.53 -1.64 18.94
C GLY A 231 -19.43 -1.26 19.95
N PRO A 232 -18.62 -0.24 19.63
CA PRO A 232 -17.42 0.08 20.41
C PRO A 232 -17.73 0.54 21.84
N GLU A 233 -18.72 1.41 22.03
CA GLU A 233 -19.02 1.96 23.37
C GLU A 233 -19.50 0.89 24.36
N GLU A 234 -20.45 0.05 23.95
CA GLU A 234 -21.00 -0.98 24.82
C GLU A 234 -19.99 -2.10 25.07
N LEU A 235 -19.23 -2.50 24.04
CA LEU A 235 -18.11 -3.42 24.18
C LEU A 235 -17.14 -2.91 25.27
N PHE A 236 -16.71 -1.66 25.20
CA PHE A 236 -15.75 -1.11 26.16
C PHE A 236 -16.31 -1.11 27.58
N ARG A 237 -17.57 -0.73 27.78
CA ARG A 237 -18.21 -0.80 29.11
C ARG A 237 -18.17 -2.23 29.67
N LYS A 238 -18.46 -3.24 28.86
CA LYS A 238 -18.37 -4.65 29.26
C LYS A 238 -16.93 -5.04 29.60
N LEU A 239 -15.93 -4.58 28.84
CA LEU A 239 -14.52 -4.84 29.16
C LEU A 239 -14.09 -4.22 30.49
N GLY A 240 -14.58 -3.01 30.80
CA GLY A 240 -14.26 -2.32 32.06
C GLY A 240 -14.68 -3.12 33.31
N THR A 241 -15.73 -3.93 33.21
CA THR A 241 -16.22 -4.81 34.29
C THR A 241 -15.67 -6.23 34.21
N LEU A 242 -15.36 -6.72 33.01
CA LEU A 242 -14.87 -8.08 32.77
C LEU A 242 -13.38 -8.26 33.11
N LEU A 243 -12.55 -7.28 32.77
CA LEU A 243 -11.10 -7.39 32.87
C LEU A 243 -10.61 -7.15 34.30
N ASN A 244 -9.62 -7.93 34.73
CA ASN A 244 -8.86 -7.63 35.94
C ASN A 244 -7.81 -6.53 35.67
N ASP A 245 -7.18 -6.01 36.73
CA ASP A 245 -6.27 -4.86 36.61
C ASP A 245 -5.07 -5.11 35.70
N GLN A 246 -4.47 -6.31 35.75
CA GLN A 246 -3.37 -6.68 34.85
C GLN A 246 -3.80 -6.72 33.39
N GLN A 247 -4.99 -7.27 33.12
CA GLN A 247 -5.55 -7.33 31.77
C GLN A 247 -5.91 -5.94 31.23
N LYS A 248 -6.37 -5.03 32.09
CA LYS A 248 -6.64 -3.62 31.71
C LYS A 248 -5.37 -2.89 31.30
N LEU A 249 -4.31 -3.02 32.08
CA LEU A 249 -3.00 -2.44 31.77
C LEU A 249 -2.43 -3.05 30.47
N CYS A 250 -2.54 -4.38 30.31
CA CYS A 250 -2.12 -5.07 29.10
C CYS A 250 -2.89 -4.59 27.87
N LEU A 251 -4.22 -4.49 27.95
CA LEU A 251 -5.05 -3.97 26.87
C LEU A 251 -4.63 -2.54 26.51
N MET A 252 -4.53 -1.64 27.50
CA MET A 252 -4.15 -0.24 27.25
C MET A 252 -2.77 -0.12 26.60
N ALA A 253 -1.77 -0.89 27.06
CA ALA A 253 -0.43 -0.88 26.46
C ALA A 253 -0.43 -1.28 24.99
N ASN A 254 -1.17 -2.34 24.63
CA ASN A 254 -1.26 -2.79 23.24
C ASN A 254 -2.00 -1.76 22.36
N LEU A 255 -3.05 -1.11 22.88
CA LEU A 255 -3.77 -0.09 22.12
C LEU A 255 -2.95 1.18 21.92
N ILE A 256 -2.16 1.60 22.90
CA ILE A 256 -1.23 2.72 22.74
C ILE A 256 -0.14 2.37 21.73
N GLU A 257 0.44 1.16 21.81
CA GLU A 257 1.43 0.70 20.85
C GLU A 257 0.86 0.70 19.42
N MET A 258 -0.39 0.26 19.27
CA MET A 258 -1.08 0.26 17.99
C MET A 258 -1.22 1.67 17.41
N ALA A 259 -1.64 2.63 18.24
CA ALA A 259 -1.76 4.03 17.85
C ALA A 259 -0.43 4.74 17.52
N MET A 260 0.70 4.07 17.77
CA MET A 260 2.05 4.60 17.60
C MET A 260 2.81 3.94 16.45
N VAL A 261 2.20 3.01 15.70
CA VAL A 261 2.87 2.21 14.66
C VAL A 261 3.51 3.10 13.58
N ASP A 262 2.77 4.10 13.15
CA ASP A 262 3.11 5.15 12.18
C ASP A 262 3.76 6.39 12.83
N GLY A 263 4.05 6.32 14.13
CA GLY A 263 4.82 7.31 14.88
C GLY A 263 4.05 8.58 15.26
N VAL A 264 2.77 8.70 14.89
CA VAL A 264 1.91 9.83 15.22
C VAL A 264 0.52 9.36 15.65
N VAL A 265 0.17 9.57 16.93
CA VAL A 265 -1.20 9.29 17.38
C VAL A 265 -2.17 10.35 16.85
N HIS A 266 -3.10 9.93 16.00
CA HIS A 266 -4.11 10.76 15.36
C HIS A 266 -5.25 11.18 16.31
N SER A 267 -6.06 12.16 15.87
CA SER A 267 -7.16 12.68 16.70
C SER A 267 -8.27 11.65 17.03
N PRO A 268 -8.68 10.75 16.13
CA PRO A 268 -9.64 9.68 16.44
C PRO A 268 -9.13 8.71 17.51
N GLU A 269 -7.90 8.24 17.33
CA GLU A 269 -7.20 7.33 18.26
C GLU A 269 -7.05 7.93 19.66
N LYS A 270 -6.62 9.19 19.76
CA LYS A 270 -6.53 9.91 21.05
C LYS A 270 -7.86 9.94 21.80
N ARG A 271 -8.97 10.14 21.09
CA ARG A 271 -10.31 10.14 21.70
C ARG A 271 -10.66 8.75 22.22
N MET A 272 -10.34 7.71 21.47
CA MET A 272 -10.62 6.33 21.85
C MET A 272 -9.78 5.88 23.05
N LEU A 273 -8.47 6.16 23.05
CA LEU A 273 -7.58 5.88 24.17
C LEU A 273 -8.04 6.60 25.45
N LYS A 274 -8.47 7.86 25.32
CA LYS A 274 -9.02 8.62 26.46
C LYS A 274 -10.30 7.96 27.00
N LEU A 275 -11.24 7.60 26.12
CA LEU A 275 -12.47 6.91 26.51
C LEU A 275 -12.17 5.59 27.23
N LEU A 276 -11.26 4.78 26.70
CA LEU A 276 -10.88 3.51 27.30
C LEU A 276 -10.17 3.69 28.64
N LYS A 277 -9.29 4.69 28.78
CA LYS A 277 -8.67 5.01 30.07
C LYS A 277 -9.73 5.28 31.15
N GLU A 278 -10.74 6.08 30.82
CA GLU A 278 -11.86 6.39 31.73
C GLU A 278 -12.67 5.14 32.07
N ILE A 279 -13.02 4.32 31.08
CA ILE A 279 -13.81 3.09 31.25
C ILE A 279 -13.06 2.03 32.07
N LEU A 280 -11.76 1.86 31.80
CA LEU A 280 -10.91 0.91 32.52
C LEU A 280 -10.54 1.40 33.92
N LYS A 281 -10.77 2.69 34.21
CA LYS A 281 -10.45 3.37 35.47
C LYS A 281 -8.95 3.37 35.80
N LEU A 282 -8.12 3.55 34.77
CA LEU A 282 -6.68 3.67 34.94
C LEU A 282 -6.33 5.06 35.46
N SER A 283 -5.37 5.13 36.38
CA SER A 283 -4.87 6.40 36.89
C SER A 283 -4.05 7.15 35.83
N ASP A 284 -3.83 8.45 36.04
CA ASP A 284 -2.94 9.22 35.19
C ASP A 284 -1.52 8.67 35.26
N GLU A 285 -1.05 8.28 36.44
CA GLU A 285 0.28 7.70 36.65
C GLU A 285 0.45 6.36 35.91
N GLU A 286 -0.55 5.47 35.95
CA GLU A 286 -0.51 4.20 35.23
C GLU A 286 -0.46 4.41 33.72
N TYR A 287 -1.31 5.30 33.19
CA TYR A 287 -1.35 5.62 31.77
C TYR A 287 -0.03 6.24 31.28
N GLU A 288 0.48 7.24 32.01
CA GLU A 288 1.75 7.89 31.69
C GLU A 288 2.93 6.93 31.78
N ALA A 289 2.93 6.01 32.76
CA ALA A 289 3.97 4.99 32.87
C ALA A 289 4.02 4.09 31.63
N ILE A 290 2.86 3.61 31.16
CA ILE A 290 2.76 2.81 29.93
C ILE A 290 3.25 3.61 28.72
N PHE A 291 2.75 4.83 28.56
CA PHE A 291 3.08 5.68 27.41
C PHE A 291 4.59 5.97 27.33
N ASN A 292 5.21 6.32 28.47
CA ASN A 292 6.64 6.62 28.54
C ASN A 292 7.51 5.40 28.21
N VAL A 293 7.14 4.21 28.69
CA VAL A 293 7.86 2.97 28.37
C VAL A 293 7.80 2.70 26.86
N LEU A 294 6.64 2.85 26.23
CA LEU A 294 6.49 2.64 24.78
C LEU A 294 7.24 3.69 23.96
N LEU A 295 7.24 4.96 24.39
CA LEU A 295 8.00 6.02 23.74
C LEU A 295 9.51 5.70 23.74
N ILE A 296 10.05 5.24 24.87
CA ILE A 296 11.45 4.82 24.97
C ILE A 296 11.71 3.59 24.11
N LYS A 297 10.84 2.57 24.18
CA LYS A 297 10.93 1.34 23.37
C LYS A 297 11.04 1.63 21.88
N ASN A 298 10.28 2.62 21.39
CA ASN A 298 10.17 2.94 19.98
C ASN A 298 11.23 3.95 19.49
N ARG A 299 11.92 4.68 20.39
CA ARG A 299 12.95 5.67 20.03
C ARG A 299 14.28 5.02 19.65
N ARG A 300 14.37 4.44 18.45
CA ARG A 300 15.60 3.79 17.94
C ARG A 300 16.75 4.77 17.65
N THR A 301 16.47 6.07 17.53
CA THR A 301 17.48 7.11 17.27
C THR A 301 18.52 7.24 18.38
N VAL A 302 18.22 6.78 19.60
CA VAL A 302 19.17 6.79 20.71
C VAL A 302 20.45 5.99 20.43
N PHE A 303 20.40 5.03 19.49
CA PHE A 303 21.58 4.26 19.08
C PHE A 303 22.47 4.99 18.06
N LEU A 304 22.03 6.15 17.55
CA LEU A 304 22.76 6.99 16.61
C LEU A 304 23.40 8.22 17.29
N GLU A 305 23.03 8.51 18.53
CA GLU A 305 23.59 9.63 19.30
C GLU A 305 24.98 9.22 19.83
N GLU A 306 26.03 9.97 19.49
CA GLU A 306 27.37 9.78 20.09
C GLU A 306 27.36 10.28 21.54
N ASN A 307 27.96 9.51 22.45
CA ASN A 307 28.04 9.82 23.89
C ASN A 307 28.93 11.03 24.20
#